data_AF-A0A160M9G9-F1
#
_entry.id   AF-A0A160M9G9-F1
#
_cell.length_a   1.000
_cell.length_b   1.000
_cell.length_c   1.000
_cell.angle_alpha   90.00
_cell.angle_beta   90.00
_cell.angle_gamma   90.00
#
_symmetry.space_group_name_H-M   'P 1'
#
loop_
_entity.id
_entity.type
_entity.pdbx_description
1 polymer ?
#
loop_
_entity_poly.entity_id
_entity_poly.type
_entity_poly.pdbx_seq_one_letter_code
_entity_poly.pdbx_strand_id
1 'polypeptide(L)'
;MAKYVKASDSIIEVVNDQGKKLKVTERAYNIVYKGKGFKPVNEVSNKAQDPNTSEVDYFTLSAEELQEIKNDDLKAFLDKEGISYKSSDNKDDLIKLITGE
;
A
#
# COMPACT_ATOMS: atom_id res chain seq x y z
N MET A 1 24.19 27.77 20.26
CA MET A 1 24.07 26.48 20.99
C MET A 1 22.76 25.84 20.60
N ALA A 2 22.77 24.89 19.65
CA ALA A 2 21.57 24.14 19.30
C ALA A 2 21.29 23.13 20.41
N LYS A 3 20.23 23.33 21.18
CA LYS A 3 19.76 22.37 22.17
C LYS A 3 19.14 21.20 21.41
N TYR A 4 19.89 20.11 21.26
CA TYR A 4 19.34 18.83 20.80
C TYR A 4 18.46 18.28 21.93
N VAL A 5 17.15 18.54 21.83
CA VAL A 5 16.18 17.76 22.59
C VAL A 5 16.19 16.36 22.00
N LYS A 6 16.71 15.39 22.76
CA LYS A 6 16.56 13.97 22.46
C LYS A 6 15.06 13.69 22.53
N ALA A 7 14.37 13.80 21.40
CA ALA A 7 12.95 13.52 21.33
C ALA A 7 12.80 12.03 21.54
N SER A 8 12.43 11.65 22.76
CA SER A 8 11.78 10.36 23.06
C SER A 8 10.40 10.25 22.39
N ASP A 9 10.01 11.30 21.67
CA ASP A 9 8.73 11.47 21.01
C ASP A 9 8.75 10.72 19.69
N SER A 10 7.82 9.78 19.53
CA SER A 10 7.64 9.01 18.31
C SER A 10 7.43 9.94 17.12
N ILE A 11 8.18 9.72 16.05
CA ILE A 11 7.96 10.40 14.78
C ILE A 11 6.77 9.73 14.10
N ILE A 12 5.76 10.51 13.74
CA ILE A 12 4.58 10.06 13.01
C ILE A 12 4.43 10.78 11.67
N GLU A 13 3.75 10.14 10.73
CA GLU A 13 3.36 10.75 9.47
C GLU A 13 1.95 11.31 9.55
N VAL A 14 1.76 12.54 9.09
CA VAL A 14 0.47 13.23 9.07
C VAL A 14 0.18 13.72 7.65
N VAL A 15 -1.09 13.73 7.26
CA VAL A 15 -1.57 14.19 5.95
C VAL A 15 -2.48 15.40 6.12
N ASN A 16 -2.33 16.42 5.28
CA ASN A 16 -3.26 17.56 5.23
C ASN A 16 -4.45 17.27 4.28
N ASP A 17 -5.42 18.18 4.25
CA ASP A 17 -6.57 18.12 3.33
C ASP A 17 -6.17 18.02 1.85
N GLN A 18 -5.00 18.58 1.49
CA GLN A 18 -4.44 18.51 0.14
C GLN A 18 -3.69 17.19 -0.17
N GLY A 19 -3.70 16.21 0.72
CA GLY A 19 -3.03 14.93 0.54
C GLY A 19 -1.50 14.96 0.73
N LYS A 20 -0.92 16.09 1.17
CA LYS A 20 0.52 16.22 1.42
C LYS A 20 0.89 15.57 2.75
N LYS A 21 1.80 14.59 2.69
CA LYS A 21 2.36 13.89 3.85
C LYS A 21 3.53 14.67 4.45
N LEU A 22 3.57 14.76 5.78
CA LEU A 22 4.62 15.41 6.56
C LEU A 22 5.02 14.51 7.73
N LYS A 23 6.33 14.36 7.94
CA LYS A 23 6.90 13.66 9.11
C LYS A 23 7.06 14.66 10.24
N VAL A 24 6.36 14.42 11.34
CA VAL A 24 6.32 15.30 12.51
C VAL A 24 6.41 14.45 13.77
N THR A 25 6.76 15.04 14.90
CA THR A 25 6.69 14.32 16.18
C THR A 25 5.24 14.24 16.65
N GLU A 26 4.87 13.18 17.38
CA GLU A 26 3.52 12.98 17.93
C GLU A 26 3.03 14.18 18.77
N ARG A 27 3.94 14.78 19.54
CA ARG A 27 3.69 16.01 20.28
C ARG A 27 3.45 17.20 19.37
N ALA A 28 4.21 17.34 18.29
CA ALA A 28 3.96 18.39 17.30
C ALA A 28 2.60 18.20 16.64
N TYR A 29 2.21 16.96 16.34
CA TYR A 29 0.89 16.65 15.81
C TYR A 29 -0.23 17.09 16.75
N ASN A 30 -0.19 16.65 18.01
CA ASN A 30 -1.23 16.97 18.99
C ASN A 30 -1.35 18.48 19.28
N ILE A 31 -0.23 19.22 19.24
CA ILE A 31 -0.22 20.66 19.56
C ILE A 31 -0.58 21.52 18.34
N VAL A 32 -0.04 21.20 17.16
CA VAL A 32 -0.06 22.11 15.99
C VAL A 32 -0.91 21.57 14.86
N TYR A 33 -0.73 20.30 14.49
CA TYR A 33 -1.29 19.77 13.25
C TYR A 33 -2.73 19.26 13.42
N LYS A 34 -3.10 18.72 14.59
CA LYS A 34 -4.46 18.27 14.90
C LYS A 34 -5.49 19.40 14.77
N GLY A 35 -5.17 20.58 15.31
CA GLY A 35 -6.03 21.77 15.19
C GLY A 35 -6.08 22.37 13.78
N LYS A 36 -5.13 22.02 12.91
CA LYS A 36 -5.08 22.45 11.51
C LYS A 36 -5.76 21.46 10.55
N GLY A 37 -6.42 20.42 11.07
CA GLY A 37 -7.13 19.43 10.26
C GLY A 37 -6.23 18.38 9.62
N PHE A 38 -4.98 18.23 10.09
CA PHE A 38 -4.14 17.13 9.66
C PHE A 38 -4.60 15.83 10.31
N LYS A 39 -4.46 14.71 9.59
CA LYS A 39 -4.81 13.37 10.06
C LYS A 39 -3.56 12.48 10.10
N PRO A 40 -3.40 11.60 11.10
CA PRO A 40 -2.26 10.69 11.15
C PRO A 40 -2.41 9.64 10.04
N VAL A 41 -1.34 9.42 9.27
CA VAL A 41 -1.31 8.43 8.18
C VAL A 41 -1.49 7.00 8.71
N ASN A 42 -1.23 6.77 10.00
CA ASN A 42 -1.45 5.48 10.66
C ASN A 42 -2.94 5.07 10.70
N GLU A 43 -3.88 6.02 10.67
CA GLU A 43 -5.33 5.70 10.49
C GLU A 43 -5.71 5.50 9.01
N VAL A 44 -4.85 5.91 8.09
CA VAL A 44 -5.01 5.73 6.64
C VAL A 44 -4.33 4.44 6.16
N SER A 45 -3.76 3.65 7.07
CA SER A 45 -2.99 2.44 6.78
C SER A 45 -3.84 1.21 6.42
N ASN A 46 -5.15 1.39 6.18
CA ASN A 46 -5.93 0.42 5.39
C ASN A 46 -6.03 0.78 3.90
N LYS A 47 -5.38 1.87 3.45
CA LYS A 47 -5.39 2.27 2.04
C LYS A 47 -4.18 3.13 1.66
N ALA A 48 -2.97 2.56 1.72
CA ALA A 48 -1.88 2.95 0.83
C ALA A 48 -0.70 1.99 0.97
N GLN A 49 -0.57 1.11 -0.04
CA GLN A 49 0.67 0.66 -0.67
C GLN A 49 1.95 0.95 0.12
N ASP A 50 2.45 -0.12 0.73
CA ASP A 50 3.86 -0.30 1.04
C ASP A 50 4.67 -0.36 -0.29
N PRO A 51 5.70 0.48 -0.49
CA PRO A 51 6.55 0.41 -1.68
C PRO A 51 7.69 -0.61 -1.58
N ASN A 52 7.64 -1.57 -0.63
CA ASN A 52 8.71 -2.54 -0.41
C ASN A 52 8.18 -3.89 0.09
N THR A 53 7.42 -4.60 -0.77
CA THR A 53 7.03 -6.02 -0.60
C THR A 53 5.65 -6.24 0.04
N SER A 54 4.59 -5.71 -0.58
CA SER A 54 3.34 -6.47 -0.60
C SER A 54 3.45 -7.42 -1.77
N GLU A 55 3.81 -8.67 -1.49
CA GLU A 55 3.39 -9.78 -2.33
C GLU A 55 1.86 -9.68 -2.35
N VAL A 56 1.32 -9.05 -3.38
CA VAL A 56 -0.13 -9.01 -3.56
C VAL A 56 -0.49 -10.46 -3.82
N ASP A 57 -1.01 -11.13 -2.79
CA ASP A 57 -1.50 -12.50 -2.91
C ASP A 57 -2.76 -12.45 -3.75
N TYR A 58 -2.58 -12.50 -5.06
CA TYR A 58 -3.67 -12.51 -6.03
C TYR A 58 -4.58 -13.74 -5.84
N PHE A 59 -4.10 -14.80 -5.16
CA PHE A 59 -4.92 -15.93 -4.67
C PHE A 59 -6.05 -15.52 -3.72
N THR A 60 -5.89 -14.41 -2.99
CA THR A 60 -6.88 -13.93 -2.02
C THR A 60 -7.90 -12.97 -2.63
N LEU A 61 -7.67 -12.54 -3.88
CA LEU A 61 -8.55 -11.64 -4.59
C LEU A 61 -9.63 -12.42 -5.34
N SER A 62 -10.82 -11.83 -5.44
CA SER A 62 -11.90 -12.37 -6.26
C SER A 62 -11.57 -12.22 -7.75
N ALA A 63 -12.16 -13.07 -8.60
CA ALA A 63 -12.00 -13.00 -10.05
C ALA A 63 -12.31 -11.60 -10.61
N GLU A 64 -13.27 -10.88 -10.03
CA GLU A 64 -13.63 -9.51 -10.39
C GLU A 64 -12.50 -8.51 -10.15
N GLU A 65 -11.84 -8.59 -8.98
CA GLU A 65 -10.71 -7.74 -8.61
C GLU A 65 -9.50 -8.04 -9.50
N LEU A 66 -9.24 -9.33 -9.74
CA LEU A 66 -8.21 -9.81 -10.68
C LEU A 66 -8.49 -9.32 -12.13
N GLN A 67 -9.77 -9.13 -12.48
CA GLN A 67 -10.17 -8.59 -13.78
C GLN A 67 -9.92 -7.09 -13.89
N GLU A 68 -9.69 -6.37 -12.79
CA GLU A 68 -9.21 -4.98 -12.81
C GLU A 68 -7.68 -4.88 -12.87
N ILE A 69 -6.95 -5.91 -12.38
CA ILE A 69 -5.49 -5.99 -12.45
C ILE A 69 -5.01 -6.08 -13.91
N LYS A 70 -3.84 -5.53 -14.26
CA LYS A 70 -3.34 -5.65 -15.64
C LYS A 70 -2.91 -7.07 -15.94
N ASN A 71 -3.02 -7.47 -17.21
CA ASN A 71 -2.54 -8.78 -17.66
C ASN A 71 -1.04 -8.99 -17.35
N ASP A 72 -0.24 -7.91 -17.41
CA ASP A 72 1.19 -7.93 -17.07
C ASP A 72 1.43 -8.29 -15.59
N ASP A 73 0.66 -7.68 -14.67
CA ASP A 73 0.74 -7.97 -13.23
C ASP A 73 0.30 -9.41 -12.92
N LEU A 74 -0.76 -9.91 -13.57
CA LEU A 74 -1.20 -11.31 -13.43
C LEU A 74 -0.14 -12.30 -13.91
N LYS A 75 0.52 -11.98 -15.04
CA LYS A 75 1.62 -12.78 -15.59
C LYS A 75 2.84 -12.77 -14.68
N ALA A 76 3.20 -11.61 -14.15
CA ALA A 76 4.30 -11.46 -13.22
C ALA A 76 4.06 -12.28 -11.94
N PHE A 77 2.81 -12.34 -11.47
CA PHE A 77 2.44 -13.19 -10.34
C PHE A 77 2.56 -14.68 -10.66
N LEU A 78 2.00 -15.13 -11.79
CA LEU A 78 2.10 -16.52 -12.22
C LEU A 78 3.55 -16.96 -12.42
N ASP A 79 4.40 -16.12 -12.99
CA ASP A 79 5.84 -16.36 -13.17
C ASP A 79 6.55 -16.50 -11.83
N LYS A 80 6.21 -15.63 -10.87
CA LYS A 80 6.75 -15.65 -9.50
C LYS A 80 6.34 -16.91 -8.73
N GLU A 81 5.10 -17.34 -8.87
CA GLU A 81 4.58 -18.57 -8.26
C GLU A 81 5.04 -19.85 -9.00
N GLY A 82 5.71 -19.70 -10.14
CA GLY A 82 6.14 -20.82 -10.97
C GLY A 82 4.98 -21.55 -11.66
N ILE A 83 3.84 -20.89 -11.83
CA ILE A 83 2.67 -21.42 -12.54
C ILE A 83 2.88 -21.19 -14.03
N SER A 84 2.91 -22.27 -14.79
CA SER A 84 3.06 -22.20 -16.23
C SER A 84 1.76 -21.72 -16.89
N TYR A 85 1.83 -20.59 -17.58
CA TYR A 85 0.75 -20.06 -18.42
C TYR A 85 1.22 -19.95 -19.87
N LYS A 86 0.29 -19.95 -20.83
CA LYS A 86 0.61 -19.65 -22.23
C LYS A 86 0.50 -18.16 -22.47
N SER A 87 1.40 -17.63 -23.29
CA SER A 87 1.36 -16.22 -23.69
C SER A 87 0.10 -15.85 -24.49
N SER A 88 -0.60 -16.85 -25.05
CA SER A 88 -1.90 -16.72 -25.72
C SER A 88 -3.10 -16.83 -24.78
N ASP A 89 -2.90 -17.15 -23.50
CA ASP A 89 -3.99 -17.25 -22.55
C ASP A 89 -4.60 -15.86 -22.30
N ASN A 90 -5.93 -15.82 -22.31
CA ASN A 90 -6.67 -14.60 -22.06
C ASN A 90 -6.60 -14.22 -20.59
N LYS A 91 -6.96 -12.98 -20.28
CA LYS A 91 -6.99 -12.48 -18.91
C LYS A 91 -7.77 -13.43 -17.98
N ASP A 92 -8.99 -13.81 -18.34
CA ASP A 92 -9.80 -14.79 -17.61
C ASP A 92 -9.08 -16.11 -17.32
N ASP A 93 -8.28 -16.60 -18.27
CA ASP A 93 -7.57 -17.88 -18.11
C ASP A 93 -6.42 -17.74 -17.11
N LEU A 94 -5.69 -16.61 -17.15
CA LEU A 94 -4.70 -16.27 -16.12
C LEU A 94 -5.35 -16.13 -14.74
N ILE A 95 -6.54 -15.52 -14.68
CA ILE A 95 -7.30 -15.36 -13.43
C ILE A 95 -7.71 -16.72 -12.87
N LYS A 96 -8.20 -17.64 -13.71
CA LYS A 96 -8.55 -19.01 -13.30
C LYS A 96 -7.36 -19.80 -12.76
N LEU A 97 -6.20 -19.67 -13.41
CA LEU A 97 -4.94 -20.26 -12.93
C LEU A 97 -4.57 -19.73 -11.53
N ILE A 98 -4.85 -18.45 -11.27
CA ILE A 98 -4.61 -17.81 -9.98
C ILE A 98 -5.69 -18.22 -8.96
N THR A 99 -6.97 -18.29 -9.31
CA THR A 99 -8.02 -18.67 -8.35
C THR A 99 -8.09 -20.18 -8.10
N GLY A 100 -7.38 -20.98 -8.90
CA GLY A 100 -7.38 -22.45 -8.82
C GLY A 100 -8.71 -23.08 -9.25
N GLU A 101 -9.45 -22.42 -10.13
CA GLU A 101 -10.76 -22.87 -10.64
C GLU A 101 -10.65 -23.72 -11.91
#